data_AF-A0A6B0WFR1-F1
#
_entry.id   AF-A0A6B0WFR1-F1
#
_cell.length_a   1.000
_cell.length_b   1.000
_cell.length_c   1.000
_cell.angle_alpha   90.00
_cell.angle_beta   90.00
_cell.angle_gamma   90.00
#
_symmetry.space_group_name_H-M   'P 1'
#
loop_
_entity.id
_entity.type
_entity.pdbx_description
1 polymer ?
#
loop_
_entity_poly.entity_id
_entity_poly.type
_entity_poly.pdbx_seq_one_letter_code
_entity_poly.pdbx_strand_id
1 'polypeptide(L)' 'AEVARRLEAWTPPPPRWERGVFAKYARSVSSAAEGAVTG' A
#
# COMPACT_ATOMS: atom_id res chain seq x y z
N ALA A 1 -0.92 -3.69 -23.80
CA ALA A 1 -0.30 -4.96 -23.39
C ALA A 1 0.92 -4.76 -22.49
N GLU A 2 1.92 -3.94 -22.86
CA GLU A 2 3.17 -3.78 -22.09
C GLU A 2 2.99 -3.34 -20.63
N VAL A 3 2.05 -2.45 -20.32
CA VAL A 3 1.79 -2.02 -18.93
C VAL A 3 1.32 -3.17 -18.05
N ALA A 4 0.43 -4.04 -18.55
CA ALA A 4 -0.03 -5.21 -17.81
C ALA A 4 1.13 -6.17 -17.50
N ARG A 5 2.01 -6.43 -18.49
CA ARG A 5 3.21 -7.24 -18.32
C ARG A 5 4.16 -6.69 -17.24
N ARG A 6 4.29 -5.36 -17.14
CA ARG A 6 5.11 -4.73 -16.09
C ARG A 6 4.50 -4.84 -14.70
N LEU A 7 3.16 -4.78 -14.61
CA LEU A 7 2.45 -4.94 -13.35
C LEU A 7 2.57 -6.38 -12.81
N GLU A 8 2.58 -7.39 -13.70
CA GLU A 8 2.82 -8.79 -13.32
C GLU A 8 4.19 -9.00 -12.65
N ALA A 9 5.21 -8.25 -13.07
CA ALA A 9 6.55 -8.33 -12.50
C ALA A 9 6.78 -7.38 -11.31
N TRP A 10 5.81 -6.52 -10.98
CA TRP A 10 5.98 -5.51 -9.94
C TRP A 10 5.80 -6.12 -8.55
N THR A 11 6.74 -5.82 -7.65
CA THR A 11 6.68 -6.21 -6.25
C THR A 11 6.72 -4.96 -5.37
N PRO A 12 5.80 -4.82 -4.39
CA PRO A 12 5.81 -3.69 -3.48
C PRO A 12 7.07 -3.71 -2.59
N PRO A 13 7.66 -2.53 -2.30
CA PRO A 13 8.79 -2.43 -1.38
C PRO A 13 8.36 -2.75 0.06
N PRO A 14 9.31 -3.15 0.93
CA PRO A 14 9.03 -3.37 2.34
C PRO A 14 8.56 -2.08 3.03
N PRO A 15 7.71 -2.18 4.07
CA PRO A 15 7.30 -1.01 4.85
C PRO A 15 8.50 -0.35 5.53
N ARG A 16 8.57 0.99 5.46
CA ARG A 16 9.62 1.76 6.14
C ARG A 16 9.58 1.60 7.67
N TRP A 17 8.40 1.33 8.22
CA TRP A 17 8.21 1.09 9.64
C TRP A 17 7.41 -0.20 9.84
N GLU A 18 8.07 -1.22 10.39
CA GLU A 18 7.44 -2.53 10.63
C GLU A 18 6.55 -2.54 11.88
N ARG A 19 6.78 -1.61 12.82
CA ARG A 19 6.09 -1.53 14.12
C ARG A 19 5.60 -0.11 14.42
N GLY A 20 4.74 -0.02 15.45
CA GLY A 20 4.19 1.25 15.93
C GLY A 20 3.03 1.78 15.08
N VAL A 21 2.73 3.07 15.22
CA VAL A 21 1.55 3.71 14.64
C VAL A 21 1.56 3.70 13.11
N PHE A 22 2.71 3.90 12.46
CA PHE A 22 2.81 3.88 11.00
C PHE A 22 2.58 2.49 10.42
N ALA A 23 3.02 1.44 11.12
CA ALA A 23 2.74 0.07 10.72
C ALA A 23 1.26 -0.25 10.85
N LYS A 24 0.58 0.25 11.90
CA LYS A 24 -0.89 0.12 12.04
C LYS A 24 -1.59 0.84 10.88
N TYR A 25 -1.24 2.10 10.64
CA TYR A 25 -1.83 2.95 9.61
C TYR A 25 -1.71 2.33 8.22
N ALA A 26 -0.51 1.91 7.82
CA ALA A 26 -0.27 1.30 6.51
C ALA A 26 -1.06 0.01 6.28
N ARG A 27 -1.45 -0.70 7.35
CA ARG A 27 -2.29 -1.90 7.28
C ARG A 27 -3.79 -1.61 7.21
N SER A 28 -4.25 -0.46 7.70
CA SER A 28 -5.68 -0.18 7.91
C SER A 28 -6.25 0.94 7.03
N VAL A 29 -5.40 1.72 6.35
CA VAL A 29 -5.83 2.88 5.56
C VAL A 29 -6.49 2.45 4.25
N SER A 30 -7.63 3.07 3.90
CA SER A 30 -8.28 2.90 2.60
C SER A 30 -7.63 3.73 1.49
N SER A 31 -8.11 3.60 0.26
CA SER A 31 -7.65 4.43 -0.85
C SER A 31 -7.85 5.91 -0.56
N ALA A 32 -6.94 6.76 -1.06
CA ALA A 32 -7.10 8.21 -0.96
C ALA A 32 -8.37 8.72 -1.67
N ALA A 33 -8.81 8.04 -2.73
CA ALA A 33 -10.08 8.35 -3.40
C ALA A 33 -11.31 8.10 -2.51
N GLU A 34 -11.16 7.21 -1.51
CA GLU A 34 -12.19 6.88 -0.52
C GLU A 34 -11.97 7.66 0.80
N GLY A 35 -11.05 8.62 0.81
CA GLY A 35 -10.78 9.49 1.95
C GLY A 35 -9.69 9.01 2.91
N ALA A 36 -8.95 7.94 2.57
CA ALA A 36 -7.86 7.40 3.39
C ALA A 36 -8.27 7.16 4.85
N VAL A 37 -9.48 6.66 5.05
CA VAL A 37 -10.02 6.40 6.38
C VAL A 37 -9.41 5.11 6.94
N THR A 38 -9.22 5.07 8.25
CA THR A 38 -8.81 3.87 8.98
C THR A 38 -10.01 3.37 9.79
N GLY A 39 -10.43 2.13 9.54
CA GLY A 39 -11.45 1.45 10.36
C GLY A 39 -10.99 1.15 11.77
#